data_AF-A0A2S0XPE3-F1
#
_entry.id   AF-A0A2S0XPE3-F1
#
_cell.length_a   1.000
_cell.length_b   1.000
_cell.length_c   1.000
_cell.angle_alpha   90.00
_cell.angle_beta   90.00
_cell.angle_gamma   90.00
#
_symmetry.space_group_name_H-M   'P 1'
#
loop_
_entity.id
_entity.type
_entity.pdbx_description
1 polymer ?
#
loop_
_entity_poly.entity_id
_entity_poly.type
_entity_poly.pdbx_seq_one_letter_code
_entity_poly.pdbx_strand_id
1 'polypeptide(L)'
;MPQHSANEQYLLELINAERAKTGAQPLAFDNDLSEAAENHDRWMLSADVFSHTGSGGTSPTTRMKAAGYTLSGSWATGENIAWATTRAPTGYTDEVKLLHTNLMNSSGHRANILNPNFREVGLGYEVGDYKGRSSAFVTEDFAKTGSDLFLTGVAFDDKDGDRFYDPGEGLGAVTVTAKNSAGQTFKTTTSAAGGYDLVLKPGTYTVTFSGANIATSTQTATIGTKNVKKDLIDPVMKSGTLAATDSAEDAGTAAPTKPVDVADNTDTGSTGGNSTGGNPANNWLADFFKKMDHSGQDQGTRGAREVAGSADATVKKSVAFDGDHFNFSSKVAAHVNADQVNDIADGHVQQAVDHVIAALQAHMPADGHAVADAGDAAQAAVAKILAQMAAHSGHQNADLVA
;
A
#
# COMPACT_ATOMS: atom_id res chain seq x y z
N MET A 1 -8.47 -20.07 -12.07
CA MET A 1 -7.74 -19.41 -10.98
C MET A 1 -8.61 -18.23 -10.61
N PRO A 2 -9.12 -18.12 -9.37
CA PRO A 2 -9.48 -16.80 -8.88
C PRO A 2 -8.26 -15.88 -9.11
N GLN A 3 -8.52 -14.67 -9.62
CA GLN A 3 -7.49 -13.82 -10.19
C GLN A 3 -7.10 -12.80 -9.14
N HIS A 4 -5.89 -12.92 -8.57
CA HIS A 4 -5.33 -11.89 -7.69
C HIS A 4 -5.36 -10.53 -8.39
N SER A 5 -5.83 -9.51 -7.69
CA SER A 5 -5.85 -8.14 -8.14
C SER A 5 -4.43 -7.61 -8.34
N ALA A 6 -4.31 -6.47 -9.05
CA ALA A 6 -3.03 -5.79 -9.19
C ALA A 6 -2.47 -5.31 -7.84
N ASN A 7 -3.34 -4.95 -6.88
CA ASN A 7 -2.95 -4.52 -5.54
C ASN A 7 -2.40 -5.68 -4.69
N GLU A 8 -3.04 -6.85 -4.76
CA GLU A 8 -2.53 -8.05 -4.07
C GLU A 8 -1.21 -8.51 -4.69
N GLN A 9 -1.09 -8.46 -6.02
CA GLN A 9 0.19 -8.73 -6.68
C GLN A 9 1.27 -7.76 -6.21
N TYR A 10 0.97 -6.46 -6.14
CA TYR A 10 1.91 -5.45 -5.64
C TYR A 10 2.34 -5.72 -4.20
N LEU A 11 1.40 -6.08 -3.33
CA LEU A 11 1.68 -6.45 -1.96
C LEU A 11 2.60 -7.68 -1.87
N LEU A 12 2.39 -8.71 -2.70
CA LEU A 12 3.29 -9.87 -2.78
C LEU A 12 4.71 -9.46 -3.20
N GLU A 13 4.83 -8.54 -4.14
CA GLU A 13 6.13 -8.06 -4.63
C GLU A 13 6.87 -7.28 -3.53
N LEU A 14 6.18 -6.46 -2.75
CA LEU A 14 6.74 -5.78 -1.57
C LEU A 14 7.22 -6.79 -0.52
N ILE A 15 6.39 -7.78 -0.19
CA ILE A 15 6.73 -8.87 0.74
C ILE A 15 7.99 -9.62 0.26
N ASN A 16 8.02 -10.02 -1.02
CA ASN A 16 9.12 -10.79 -1.56
C ASN A 16 10.41 -9.98 -1.68
N ALA A 17 10.34 -8.66 -1.89
CA ALA A 17 11.48 -7.76 -1.84
C ALA A 17 12.10 -7.72 -0.43
N GLU A 18 11.28 -7.60 0.62
CA GLU A 18 11.76 -7.64 2.01
C GLU A 18 12.36 -9.01 2.39
N ARG A 19 11.73 -10.10 1.93
CA ARG A 19 12.23 -11.46 2.14
C ARG A 19 13.58 -11.69 1.45
N ALA A 20 13.77 -11.15 0.25
CA ALA A 20 15.05 -11.22 -0.46
C ALA A 20 16.19 -10.55 0.32
N LYS A 21 15.94 -9.41 0.99
CA LYS A 21 16.94 -8.69 1.80
C LYS A 21 17.46 -9.54 2.98
N THR A 22 16.71 -10.52 3.44
CA THR A 22 17.08 -11.39 4.57
C THR A 22 17.50 -12.80 4.15
N GLY A 23 17.44 -13.12 2.85
CA GLY A 23 17.70 -14.48 2.34
C GLY A 23 16.57 -15.48 2.61
N ALA A 24 15.40 -14.99 3.05
CA ALA A 24 14.17 -15.77 3.09
C ALA A 24 13.73 -16.09 1.65
N GLN A 25 13.16 -17.27 1.45
CA GLN A 25 12.69 -17.69 0.13
C GLN A 25 11.46 -16.88 -0.29
N PRO A 26 11.25 -16.62 -1.58
CA PRO A 26 10.03 -15.95 -2.04
C PRO A 26 8.81 -16.81 -1.72
N LEU A 27 7.68 -16.16 -1.44
CA LEU A 27 6.38 -16.78 -1.30
C LEU A 27 5.71 -16.86 -2.66
N ALA A 28 5.02 -17.96 -2.90
CA ALA A 28 4.09 -18.12 -4.01
C ALA A 28 2.67 -17.86 -3.53
N PHE A 29 1.78 -17.42 -4.41
CA PHE A 29 0.36 -17.36 -4.08
C PHE A 29 -0.22 -18.76 -3.85
N ASP A 30 -1.21 -18.85 -2.97
CA ASP A 30 -2.13 -19.97 -2.88
C ASP A 30 -3.57 -19.43 -2.88
N ASN A 31 -4.41 -19.99 -3.74
CA ASN A 31 -5.77 -19.48 -3.97
C ASN A 31 -6.69 -19.72 -2.76
N ASP A 32 -6.52 -20.84 -2.05
CA ASP A 32 -7.37 -21.16 -0.89
C ASP A 32 -7.00 -20.22 0.28
N LEU A 33 -5.71 -19.90 0.44
CA LEU A 33 -5.27 -18.88 1.40
C LEU A 33 -5.79 -17.49 1.01
N SER A 34 -5.74 -17.10 -0.26
CA SER A 34 -6.25 -15.81 -0.72
C SER A 34 -7.76 -15.68 -0.48
N GLU A 35 -8.53 -16.73 -0.78
CA GLU A 35 -9.96 -16.75 -0.48
C GLU A 35 -10.22 -16.60 1.04
N ALA A 36 -9.41 -17.21 1.90
CA ALA A 36 -9.52 -17.05 3.35
C ALA A 36 -9.22 -15.60 3.79
N ALA A 37 -8.18 -14.99 3.23
CA ALA A 37 -7.77 -13.61 3.53
C ALA A 37 -8.81 -12.58 3.07
N GLU A 38 -9.24 -12.62 1.81
CA GLU A 38 -10.28 -11.74 1.25
C GLU A 38 -11.59 -11.84 2.06
N ASN A 39 -12.04 -13.06 2.36
CA ASN A 39 -13.26 -13.26 3.14
C ASN A 39 -13.14 -12.73 4.57
N HIS A 40 -11.93 -12.76 5.15
CA HIS A 40 -11.69 -12.19 6.47
C HIS A 40 -11.71 -10.66 6.44
N ASP A 41 -11.13 -10.03 5.41
CA ASP A 41 -11.21 -8.58 5.21
C ASP A 41 -12.66 -8.11 5.01
N ARG A 42 -13.42 -8.77 4.12
CA ARG A 42 -14.86 -8.50 3.92
C ARG A 42 -15.65 -8.67 5.22
N TRP A 43 -15.33 -9.70 6.02
CA TRP A 43 -15.95 -9.90 7.32
C TRP A 43 -15.62 -8.77 8.30
N MET A 44 -14.35 -8.37 8.43
CA MET A 44 -13.92 -7.28 9.30
C MET A 44 -14.62 -5.96 8.97
N LEU A 45 -14.69 -5.63 7.67
CA LEU A 45 -15.43 -4.48 7.16
C LEU A 45 -16.93 -4.57 7.50
N SER A 46 -17.59 -5.68 7.17
CA SER A 46 -19.03 -5.83 7.38
C SER A 46 -19.46 -5.87 8.85
N ALA A 47 -18.60 -6.40 9.73
CA ALA A 47 -18.86 -6.48 11.17
C ALA A 47 -18.39 -5.24 11.94
N ASP A 48 -17.76 -4.27 11.26
CA ASP A 48 -17.16 -3.07 11.85
C ASP A 48 -16.16 -3.39 12.99
N VAL A 49 -15.29 -4.38 12.75
CA VAL A 49 -14.28 -4.85 13.71
C VAL A 49 -12.89 -5.00 13.07
N PHE A 50 -11.85 -5.04 13.90
CA PHE A 50 -10.49 -5.36 13.48
C PHE A 50 -9.92 -6.42 14.42
N SER A 51 -9.78 -7.66 13.96
CA SER A 51 -9.50 -8.81 14.82
C SER A 51 -8.99 -10.01 14.03
N HIS A 52 -7.95 -10.68 14.55
CA HIS A 52 -7.51 -12.00 14.05
C HIS A 52 -8.56 -13.12 14.29
N THR A 53 -9.39 -12.95 15.32
CA THR A 53 -10.52 -13.85 15.60
C THR A 53 -11.68 -13.45 14.70
N GLY A 54 -12.03 -14.35 13.77
CA GLY A 54 -13.04 -14.14 12.75
C GLY A 54 -14.46 -14.49 13.21
N SER A 55 -15.38 -14.52 12.24
CA SER A 55 -16.78 -14.89 12.45
C SER A 55 -16.93 -16.19 13.26
N GLY A 56 -17.83 -16.19 14.24
CA GLY A 56 -18.07 -17.35 15.11
C GLY A 56 -16.89 -17.77 15.98
N GLY A 57 -15.87 -16.92 16.16
CA GLY A 57 -14.68 -17.25 16.96
C GLY A 57 -13.62 -18.05 16.19
N THR A 58 -13.68 -18.07 14.86
CA THR A 58 -12.72 -18.80 14.02
C THR A 58 -11.31 -18.23 14.11
N SER A 59 -10.31 -19.10 14.19
CA SER A 59 -8.91 -18.71 14.05
C SER A 59 -8.52 -18.59 12.57
N PRO A 60 -7.38 -17.95 12.24
CA PRO A 60 -6.91 -17.84 10.85
C PRO A 60 -6.73 -19.21 10.20
N THR A 61 -6.05 -20.14 10.88
CA THR A 61 -5.89 -21.52 10.41
C THR A 61 -7.23 -22.24 10.17
N THR A 62 -8.26 -21.95 10.97
CA THR A 62 -9.60 -22.50 10.73
C THR A 62 -10.21 -21.93 9.46
N ARG A 63 -10.05 -20.64 9.18
CA ARG A 63 -10.52 -20.00 7.93
C ARG A 63 -9.78 -20.53 6.71
N MET A 64 -8.45 -20.62 6.75
CA MET A 64 -7.62 -21.22 5.69
C MET A 64 -8.12 -22.62 5.33
N LYS A 65 -8.34 -23.49 6.33
CA LYS A 65 -8.87 -24.84 6.10
C LYS A 65 -10.30 -24.85 5.56
N ALA A 66 -11.14 -23.90 5.98
CA ALA A 66 -12.51 -23.80 5.51
C ALA A 66 -12.57 -23.37 4.03
N ALA A 67 -11.60 -22.57 3.58
CA ALA A 67 -11.42 -22.20 2.17
C ALA A 67 -10.84 -23.33 1.30
N GLY A 68 -10.39 -24.44 1.91
CA GLY A 68 -9.89 -25.61 1.17
C GLY A 68 -8.41 -25.93 1.43
N TYR A 69 -7.67 -25.02 2.06
CA TYR A 69 -6.23 -25.18 2.23
C TYR A 69 -5.90 -26.42 3.08
N THR A 70 -5.21 -27.37 2.46
CA THR A 70 -4.96 -28.67 3.05
C THR A 70 -3.65 -28.67 3.84
N LEU A 71 -3.78 -28.70 5.17
CA LEU A 71 -2.65 -28.89 6.08
C LEU A 71 -2.29 -30.38 6.19
N SER A 72 -1.10 -30.74 5.72
CA SER A 72 -0.60 -32.12 5.78
C SER A 72 0.90 -32.18 6.10
N GLY A 73 1.32 -33.26 6.77
CA GLY A 73 2.71 -33.47 7.14
C GLY A 73 3.26 -32.37 8.05
N SER A 74 4.44 -31.85 7.72
CA SER A 74 5.01 -30.68 8.40
C SER A 74 4.39 -29.40 7.84
N TRP A 75 3.63 -28.71 8.68
CA TRP A 75 2.97 -27.46 8.31
C TRP A 75 3.21 -26.34 9.32
N ALA A 76 3.04 -25.10 8.86
CA ALA A 76 3.03 -23.89 9.67
C ALA A 76 2.09 -22.87 9.02
N THR A 77 1.41 -22.05 9.82
CA THR A 77 0.56 -20.95 9.35
C THR A 77 0.82 -19.69 10.16
N GLY A 78 0.60 -18.51 9.59
CA GLY A 78 0.64 -17.22 10.27
C GLY A 78 -0.34 -16.24 9.61
N GLU A 79 -0.77 -15.23 10.34
CA GLU A 79 -1.64 -14.17 9.81
C GLU A 79 -1.09 -12.81 10.24
N ASN A 80 -1.10 -11.86 9.31
CA ASN A 80 -1.04 -10.44 9.61
C ASN A 80 -2.32 -9.78 9.13
N ILE A 81 -2.76 -8.74 9.85
CA ILE A 81 -3.85 -7.87 9.42
C ILE A 81 -3.43 -6.41 9.60
N ALA A 82 -3.84 -5.55 8.67
CA ALA A 82 -3.66 -4.11 8.76
C ALA A 82 -4.86 -3.39 8.12
N TRP A 83 -5.09 -2.16 8.55
CA TRP A 83 -6.03 -1.28 7.87
C TRP A 83 -5.57 0.17 7.93
N ALA A 84 -6.04 0.97 6.98
CA ALA A 84 -5.78 2.40 6.89
C ALA A 84 -6.97 3.10 6.23
N THR A 85 -7.27 4.33 6.64
CA THR A 85 -8.25 5.16 5.92
C THR A 85 -7.72 5.49 4.53
N THR A 86 -8.54 5.32 3.50
CA THR A 86 -8.18 5.62 2.12
C THR A 86 -8.24 7.12 1.85
N ARG A 87 -7.36 7.60 0.97
CA ARG A 87 -7.23 9.02 0.64
C ARG A 87 -7.80 9.37 -0.73
N ALA A 88 -7.85 8.39 -1.62
CA ALA A 88 -8.40 8.52 -2.97
C ALA A 88 -9.51 7.47 -3.20
N PRO A 89 -10.48 7.76 -4.09
CA PRO A 89 -11.51 6.79 -4.44
C PRO A 89 -11.00 5.65 -5.35
N THR A 90 -9.82 5.80 -5.98
CA THR A 90 -9.23 4.82 -6.90
C THR A 90 -7.70 4.85 -6.85
N GLY A 91 -7.04 3.80 -7.35
CA GLY A 91 -5.58 3.77 -7.53
C GLY A 91 -4.77 3.48 -6.27
N TYR A 92 -5.27 2.60 -5.41
CA TYR A 92 -4.83 2.36 -4.02
C TYR A 92 -3.37 1.88 -3.81
N THR A 93 -2.45 2.08 -4.75
CA THR A 93 -1.03 1.70 -4.65
C THR A 93 -0.37 2.31 -3.41
N ASP A 94 -0.65 3.58 -3.11
CA ASP A 94 -0.12 4.27 -1.93
C ASP A 94 -0.65 3.63 -0.62
N GLU A 95 -1.93 3.27 -0.57
CA GLU A 95 -2.51 2.57 0.58
C GLU A 95 -1.92 1.17 0.75
N VAL A 96 -1.71 0.40 -0.32
CA VAL A 96 -1.04 -0.91 -0.25
C VAL A 96 0.38 -0.75 0.34
N LYS A 97 1.15 0.21 -0.16
CA LYS A 97 2.52 0.48 0.31
C LYS A 97 2.54 0.95 1.77
N LEU A 98 1.59 1.79 2.18
CA LEU A 98 1.42 2.25 3.56
C LEU A 98 1.11 1.07 4.49
N LEU A 99 0.15 0.22 4.12
CA LEU A 99 -0.24 -0.96 4.90
C LEU A 99 0.94 -1.92 5.08
N HIS A 100 1.65 -2.22 3.99
CA HIS A 100 2.85 -3.05 4.05
C HIS A 100 3.93 -2.43 4.97
N THR A 101 4.16 -1.12 4.87
CA THR A 101 5.13 -0.42 5.72
C THR A 101 4.75 -0.51 7.20
N ASN A 102 3.47 -0.33 7.53
CA ASN A 102 2.95 -0.47 8.90
C ASN A 102 3.17 -1.90 9.43
N LEU A 103 2.93 -2.92 8.62
CA LEU A 103 3.22 -4.31 8.98
C LEU A 103 4.72 -4.55 9.22
N MET A 104 5.60 -4.00 8.36
CA MET A 104 7.04 -4.13 8.51
C MET A 104 7.63 -3.37 9.71
N ASN A 105 6.96 -2.33 10.19
CA ASN A 105 7.32 -1.57 11.38
C ASN A 105 6.85 -2.25 12.68
N SER A 106 5.85 -3.14 12.61
CA SER A 106 5.42 -3.97 13.74
C SER A 106 6.30 -5.22 13.87
N SER A 107 6.99 -5.37 14.99
CA SER A 107 7.92 -6.49 15.21
C SER A 107 7.27 -7.89 15.04
N GLY A 108 6.03 -8.05 15.49
CA GLY A 108 5.28 -9.31 15.36
C GLY A 108 4.89 -9.62 13.91
N HIS A 109 4.37 -8.63 13.20
CA HIS A 109 3.95 -8.79 11.80
C HIS A 109 5.16 -8.98 10.87
N ARG A 110 6.22 -8.19 11.08
CA ARG A 110 7.51 -8.34 10.40
C ARG A 110 8.09 -9.74 10.59
N ALA A 111 7.96 -10.33 11.79
CA ALA A 111 8.44 -11.69 12.04
C ALA A 111 7.71 -12.73 11.18
N ASN A 112 6.41 -12.56 10.91
CA ASN A 112 5.66 -13.41 9.97
C ASN A 112 6.14 -13.19 8.53
N ILE A 113 6.19 -11.95 8.06
CA ILE A 113 6.63 -11.59 6.69
C ILE A 113 8.01 -12.16 6.38
N LEU A 114 8.95 -12.08 7.33
CA LEU A 114 10.34 -12.52 7.14
C LEU A 114 10.58 -13.97 7.55
N ASN A 115 9.56 -14.72 7.97
CA ASN A 115 9.73 -16.08 8.44
C ASN A 115 10.19 -16.99 7.27
N PRO A 116 11.40 -17.58 7.34
CA PRO A 116 11.93 -18.38 6.24
C PRO A 116 11.21 -19.72 6.06
N ASN A 117 10.39 -20.15 7.02
CA ASN A 117 9.66 -21.41 6.94
C ASN A 117 8.45 -21.35 6.04
N PHE A 118 7.84 -20.17 5.83
CA PHE A 118 6.70 -20.02 4.92
C PHE A 118 7.16 -20.13 3.46
N ARG A 119 6.28 -20.70 2.62
CA ARG A 119 6.47 -20.94 1.18
C ARG A 119 5.34 -20.37 0.35
N GLU A 120 4.17 -20.22 0.95
CA GLU A 120 2.94 -19.81 0.29
C GLU A 120 2.34 -18.64 1.07
N VAL A 121 1.55 -17.83 0.39
CA VAL A 121 0.76 -16.76 0.98
C VAL A 121 -0.56 -16.58 0.24
N GLY A 122 -1.60 -16.34 1.01
CA GLY A 122 -2.84 -15.74 0.52
C GLY A 122 -2.88 -14.28 0.93
N LEU A 123 -3.22 -13.41 0.00
CA LEU A 123 -3.41 -11.99 0.27
C LEU A 123 -4.86 -11.63 -0.03
N GLY A 124 -5.43 -10.84 0.86
CA GLY A 124 -6.67 -10.09 0.65
C GLY A 124 -6.39 -8.60 0.66
N TYR A 125 -7.06 -7.87 -0.22
CA TYR A 125 -7.08 -6.41 -0.21
C TYR A 125 -8.51 -5.93 -0.48
N GLU A 126 -9.16 -5.36 0.53
CA GLU A 126 -10.55 -4.93 0.42
C GLU A 126 -10.73 -3.48 0.87
N VAL A 127 -11.59 -2.74 0.19
CA VAL A 127 -11.93 -1.36 0.56
C VAL A 127 -13.41 -1.29 0.91
N GLY A 128 -13.72 -0.69 2.05
CA GLY A 128 -15.09 -0.52 2.50
C GLY A 128 -15.24 0.55 3.58
N ASP A 129 -16.47 0.74 4.05
CA ASP A 129 -16.70 1.57 5.23
C ASP A 129 -16.23 0.83 6.49
N TYR A 130 -15.42 1.51 7.28
CA TYR A 130 -15.06 1.08 8.63
C TYR A 130 -15.15 2.29 9.55
N LYS A 131 -16.00 2.19 10.57
CA LYS A 131 -16.30 3.25 11.54
C LYS A 131 -16.68 4.57 10.86
N GLY A 132 -17.43 4.51 9.76
CA GLY A 132 -17.90 5.68 9.01
C GLY A 132 -16.83 6.34 8.14
N ARG A 133 -15.78 5.62 7.76
CA ARG A 133 -14.71 6.11 6.87
C ARG A 133 -14.35 5.05 5.85
N SER A 134 -14.16 5.46 4.60
CA SER A 134 -13.57 4.60 3.56
C SER A 134 -12.19 4.15 4.01
N SER A 135 -11.99 2.84 4.09
CA SER A 135 -10.79 2.22 4.66
C SER A 135 -10.39 1.01 3.84
N ALA A 136 -9.09 0.86 3.64
CA ALA A 136 -8.47 -0.32 3.04
C ALA A 136 -8.07 -1.29 4.15
N PHE A 137 -8.35 -2.56 3.95
CA PHE A 137 -7.98 -3.68 4.80
C PHE A 137 -7.08 -4.62 4.01
N VAL A 138 -6.09 -5.18 4.71
CA VAL A 138 -5.22 -6.22 4.21
C VAL A 138 -5.16 -7.34 5.23
N THR A 139 -5.36 -8.57 4.75
CA THR A 139 -5.01 -9.81 5.44
C THR A 139 -3.90 -10.53 4.67
N GLU A 140 -2.82 -10.90 5.37
CA GLU A 140 -1.74 -11.73 4.84
C GLU A 140 -1.75 -13.10 5.55
N ASP A 141 -2.21 -14.13 4.85
CA ASP A 141 -2.29 -15.50 5.35
C ASP A 141 -1.11 -16.33 4.85
N PHE A 142 -0.10 -16.50 5.71
CA PHE A 142 1.13 -17.22 5.39
C PHE A 142 1.01 -18.71 5.68
N ALA A 143 1.61 -19.53 4.83
CA ALA A 143 1.67 -20.96 5.10
C ALA A 143 2.91 -21.69 4.57
N LYS A 144 3.09 -22.88 5.13
CA LYS A 144 3.82 -24.00 4.54
C LYS A 144 3.00 -25.24 4.79
N THR A 145 2.74 -26.02 3.76
CA THR A 145 2.20 -27.38 3.89
C THR A 145 3.05 -28.36 3.07
N GLY A 146 3.12 -29.63 3.50
CA GLY A 146 3.83 -30.68 2.76
C GLY A 146 5.29 -30.35 2.41
N SER A 147 5.67 -30.68 1.18
CA SER A 147 7.05 -30.59 0.67
C SER A 147 7.20 -29.78 -0.61
N ASP A 148 6.11 -29.21 -1.12
CA ASP A 148 6.11 -28.57 -2.43
C ASP A 148 6.98 -27.31 -2.45
N LEU A 149 7.55 -27.07 -3.63
CA LEU A 149 8.47 -25.99 -3.91
C LEU A 149 7.98 -25.27 -5.16
N PHE A 150 8.12 -23.95 -5.14
CA PHE A 150 7.50 -23.11 -6.15
C PHE A 150 8.57 -22.38 -6.96
N LEU A 151 8.41 -22.44 -8.28
CA LEU A 151 8.90 -21.39 -9.16
C LEU A 151 7.78 -20.35 -9.24
N THR A 152 8.04 -19.13 -8.82
CA THR A 152 7.07 -18.02 -8.86
C THR A 152 7.69 -16.79 -9.54
N GLY A 153 6.89 -15.79 -9.83
CA GLY A 153 7.35 -14.50 -10.31
C GLY A 153 6.20 -13.71 -10.92
N VAL A 154 6.56 -12.58 -11.52
CA VAL A 154 5.64 -11.71 -12.23
C VAL A 154 6.19 -11.39 -13.62
N ALA A 155 5.31 -11.36 -14.62
CA ALA A 155 5.63 -10.83 -15.94
C ALA A 155 5.02 -9.44 -16.07
N PHE A 156 5.83 -8.43 -16.38
CA PHE A 156 5.38 -7.05 -16.47
C PHE A 156 6.20 -6.22 -17.47
N ASP A 157 5.59 -5.13 -17.95
CA ASP A 157 6.19 -4.09 -18.78
C ASP A 157 6.47 -2.90 -17.86
N ASP A 158 7.75 -2.67 -17.54
CA ASP A 158 8.22 -1.67 -16.56
C ASP A 158 8.13 -0.28 -17.17
N LYS A 159 7.13 0.49 -16.74
CA LYS A 159 6.77 1.78 -17.35
C LYS A 159 7.57 2.93 -16.79
N ASP A 160 8.04 2.82 -15.56
CA ASP A 160 8.78 3.89 -14.88
C ASP A 160 10.29 3.63 -14.77
N GLY A 161 10.73 2.42 -15.10
CA GLY A 161 12.13 2.02 -15.20
C GLY A 161 12.77 1.62 -13.87
N ASP A 162 11.98 1.40 -12.82
CA ASP A 162 12.48 1.05 -11.49
C ASP A 162 12.78 -0.45 -11.31
N ARG A 163 12.36 -1.27 -12.29
CA ARG A 163 12.51 -2.73 -12.36
C ARG A 163 11.76 -3.48 -11.25
N PHE A 164 10.72 -2.86 -10.73
CA PHE A 164 9.78 -3.38 -9.77
C PHE A 164 8.38 -3.39 -10.39
N TYR A 165 7.52 -4.26 -9.90
CA TYR A 165 6.16 -4.33 -10.42
C TYR A 165 5.32 -3.22 -9.79
N ASP A 166 4.58 -2.48 -10.60
CA ASP A 166 3.49 -1.63 -10.14
C ASP A 166 2.12 -2.06 -10.67
N PRO A 167 1.02 -1.75 -9.95
CA PRO A 167 -0.32 -1.97 -10.43
C PRO A 167 -0.55 -1.36 -11.82
N GLY A 168 -0.92 -2.21 -12.79
CA GLY A 168 -1.16 -1.81 -14.18
C GLY A 168 -0.02 -2.11 -15.17
N GLU A 169 1.08 -2.71 -14.70
CA GLU A 169 2.20 -3.17 -15.54
C GLU A 169 2.13 -4.64 -15.91
N GLY A 170 1.26 -5.39 -15.23
CA GLY A 170 1.11 -6.83 -15.38
C GLY A 170 0.82 -7.29 -16.80
N LEU A 171 1.55 -8.30 -17.25
CA LEU A 171 1.35 -8.96 -18.53
C LEU A 171 0.60 -10.27 -18.34
N GLY A 172 -0.71 -10.22 -18.56
CA GLY A 172 -1.57 -11.40 -18.56
C GLY A 172 -1.41 -12.32 -19.75
N ALA A 173 -1.90 -13.55 -19.58
CA ALA A 173 -1.93 -14.58 -20.63
C ALA A 173 -0.55 -14.99 -21.19
N VAL A 174 0.54 -14.71 -20.46
CA VAL A 174 1.88 -15.22 -20.79
C VAL A 174 1.98 -16.67 -20.35
N THR A 175 2.23 -17.57 -21.28
CA THR A 175 2.55 -18.97 -20.99
C THR A 175 3.95 -19.05 -20.38
N VAL A 176 4.05 -19.59 -19.17
CA VAL A 176 5.31 -19.93 -18.50
C VAL A 176 5.50 -21.44 -18.54
N THR A 177 6.59 -21.90 -19.14
CA THR A 177 6.87 -23.33 -19.32
C THR A 177 8.23 -23.67 -18.71
N ALA A 178 8.24 -24.51 -17.67
CA ALA A 178 9.47 -25.04 -17.07
C ALA A 178 9.77 -26.45 -17.61
N LYS A 179 10.89 -26.60 -18.31
CA LYS A 179 11.34 -27.89 -18.86
C LYS A 179 12.64 -28.34 -18.20
N ASN A 180 12.67 -29.57 -17.67
CA ASN A 180 13.88 -30.14 -17.08
C ASN A 180 14.75 -30.87 -18.11
N SER A 181 15.95 -31.29 -17.69
CA SER A 181 16.90 -32.03 -18.53
C SER A 181 16.40 -33.41 -18.99
N ALA A 182 15.46 -34.01 -18.25
CA ALA A 182 14.78 -35.24 -18.64
C ALA A 182 13.67 -35.03 -19.68
N GLY A 183 13.40 -33.77 -20.08
CA GLY A 183 12.39 -33.41 -21.06
C GLY A 183 10.97 -33.25 -20.49
N GLN A 184 10.77 -33.45 -19.19
CA GLN A 184 9.49 -33.21 -18.54
C GLN A 184 9.17 -31.73 -18.53
N THR A 185 7.91 -31.39 -18.79
CA THR A 185 7.46 -30.02 -18.97
C THR A 185 6.30 -29.72 -18.02
N PHE A 186 6.40 -28.58 -17.34
CA PHE A 186 5.39 -28.03 -16.44
C PHE A 186 4.99 -26.67 -16.98
N LYS A 187 3.71 -26.34 -16.95
CA LYS A 187 3.19 -25.13 -17.59
C LYS A 187 2.14 -24.46 -16.73
N THR A 188 2.22 -23.13 -16.67
CA THR A 188 1.20 -22.25 -16.12
C THR A 188 1.00 -21.05 -17.07
N THR A 189 0.07 -20.18 -16.73
CA THR A 189 -0.17 -18.91 -17.42
C THR A 189 -0.23 -17.80 -16.37
N THR A 190 0.35 -16.64 -16.68
CA THR A 190 0.27 -15.47 -15.81
C THR A 190 -1.18 -14.99 -15.63
N SER A 191 -1.51 -14.52 -14.43
CA SER A 191 -2.75 -13.79 -14.14
C SER A 191 -2.81 -12.47 -14.92
N ALA A 192 -3.95 -11.77 -14.94
CA ALA A 192 -3.99 -10.45 -15.58
C ALA A 192 -3.01 -9.45 -14.94
N ALA A 193 -2.77 -9.58 -13.63
CA ALA A 193 -1.77 -8.82 -12.89
C ALA A 193 -0.32 -9.27 -13.19
N GLY A 194 -0.11 -10.31 -14.00
CA GLY A 194 1.21 -10.80 -14.42
C GLY A 194 1.82 -11.88 -13.53
N GLY A 195 1.26 -12.12 -12.34
CA GLY A 195 1.74 -13.11 -11.39
C GLY A 195 1.61 -14.54 -11.88
N TYR A 196 2.54 -15.40 -11.49
CA TYR A 196 2.47 -16.84 -11.72
C TYR A 196 3.19 -17.66 -10.65
N ASP A 197 2.81 -18.93 -10.56
CA ASP A 197 3.46 -19.94 -9.75
C ASP A 197 3.39 -21.32 -10.43
N LEU A 198 4.37 -22.16 -10.12
CA LEU A 198 4.51 -23.53 -10.59
C LEU A 198 5.11 -24.39 -9.48
N VAL A 199 4.38 -25.44 -9.10
CA VAL A 199 4.94 -26.49 -8.24
C VAL A 199 5.95 -27.31 -9.04
N LEU A 200 7.21 -27.31 -8.60
CA LEU A 200 8.31 -28.04 -9.22
C LEU A 200 9.02 -28.91 -8.19
N LYS A 201 9.57 -30.04 -8.65
CA LYS A 201 10.49 -30.86 -7.83
C LYS A 201 11.91 -30.30 -7.93
N PRO A 202 12.83 -30.69 -7.03
CA PRO A 202 14.21 -30.27 -7.13
C PRO A 202 14.82 -30.62 -8.48
N GLY A 203 15.53 -29.68 -9.09
CA GLY A 203 16.11 -29.82 -10.42
C GLY A 203 16.42 -28.49 -11.09
N THR A 204 17.10 -28.56 -12.23
CA THR A 204 17.36 -27.40 -13.09
C THR A 204 16.40 -27.40 -14.27
N TYR A 205 15.80 -26.24 -14.52
CA TYR A 205 14.76 -26.01 -15.50
C TYR A 205 15.16 -24.87 -16.44
N THR A 206 14.91 -25.08 -17.73
CA THR A 206 14.78 -23.98 -18.68
C THR A 206 13.34 -23.47 -18.59
N VAL A 207 13.19 -22.23 -18.15
CA VAL A 207 11.91 -21.53 -18.02
C VAL A 207 11.70 -20.68 -19.26
N THR A 208 10.67 -21.00 -20.04
CA THR A 208 10.33 -20.29 -21.27
C THR A 208 9.06 -19.48 -21.06
N PHE A 209 9.16 -18.17 -21.31
CA PHE A 209 8.03 -17.25 -21.38
C PHE A 209 7.64 -17.08 -22.84
N SER A 210 6.36 -17.26 -23.14
CA SER A 210 5.84 -17.14 -24.50
C SER A 210 4.40 -16.65 -24.50
N GLY A 211 4.02 -15.88 -25.52
CA GLY A 211 2.67 -15.38 -25.67
C GLY A 211 2.46 -14.84 -27.08
N ALA A 212 1.21 -14.49 -27.38
CA ALA A 212 0.85 -13.91 -28.67
C ALA A 212 1.58 -12.56 -28.91
N ASN A 213 1.69 -11.75 -27.86
CA ASN A 213 2.15 -10.37 -27.96
C ASN A 213 3.60 -10.16 -27.54
N ILE A 214 4.26 -11.18 -26.98
CA ILE A 214 5.65 -11.12 -26.51
C ILE A 214 6.56 -12.02 -27.34
N ALA A 215 7.79 -11.60 -27.57
CA ALA A 215 8.87 -12.45 -28.01
C ALA A 215 9.11 -13.56 -26.99
N THR A 216 9.48 -14.74 -27.49
CA THR A 216 9.81 -15.84 -26.59
C THR A 216 11.10 -15.51 -25.86
N SER A 217 11.07 -15.60 -24.52
CA SER A 217 12.22 -15.40 -23.66
C SER A 217 12.50 -16.66 -22.85
N THR A 218 13.76 -16.91 -22.51
CA THR A 218 14.17 -18.09 -21.74
C THR A 218 15.08 -17.70 -20.59
N GLN A 219 14.84 -18.30 -19.43
CA GLN A 219 15.67 -18.16 -18.23
C GLN A 219 16.02 -19.54 -17.67
N THR A 220 17.02 -19.61 -16.80
CA THR A 220 17.32 -20.84 -16.04
C THR A 220 16.88 -20.67 -14.59
N ALA A 221 16.19 -21.68 -14.06
CA ALA A 221 15.85 -21.80 -12.65
C ALA A 221 16.37 -23.11 -12.07
N THR A 222 16.95 -23.07 -10.87
CA THR A 222 17.37 -24.28 -10.15
C THR A 222 16.57 -24.35 -8.85
N ILE A 223 15.64 -25.29 -8.78
CA ILE A 223 14.86 -25.57 -7.59
C ILE A 223 15.66 -26.53 -6.72
N GLY A 224 16.03 -26.09 -5.53
CA GLY A 224 16.75 -26.89 -4.53
C GLY A 224 15.81 -27.31 -3.41
N THR A 225 15.96 -26.67 -2.25
CA THR A 225 15.11 -26.87 -1.06
C THR A 225 14.24 -25.65 -0.73
N LYS A 226 14.34 -24.60 -1.54
CA LYS A 226 13.65 -23.32 -1.39
C LYS A 226 12.89 -22.98 -2.67
N ASN A 227 11.85 -22.18 -2.53
CA ASN A 227 11.21 -21.50 -3.64
C ASN A 227 12.19 -20.60 -4.39
N VAL A 228 11.90 -20.34 -5.67
CA VAL A 228 12.70 -19.49 -6.54
C VAL A 228 11.78 -18.51 -7.28
N LYS A 229 12.19 -17.23 -7.32
CA LYS A 229 11.51 -16.19 -8.08
C LYS A 229 12.21 -15.94 -9.42
N LYS A 230 11.45 -15.83 -10.50
CA LYS A 230 11.92 -15.46 -11.84
C LYS A 230 10.93 -14.52 -12.51
N ASP A 231 11.29 -13.26 -12.61
CA ASP A 231 10.44 -12.26 -13.25
C ASP A 231 10.74 -12.16 -14.74
N LEU A 232 9.72 -11.84 -15.52
CA LEU A 232 9.88 -11.41 -16.90
C LEU A 232 9.63 -9.90 -16.95
N ILE A 233 10.71 -9.14 -17.08
CA ILE A 233 10.69 -7.68 -17.10
C ILE A 233 11.01 -7.23 -18.53
N ASP A 234 10.24 -6.29 -19.07
CA ASP A 234 10.39 -5.69 -20.40
C ASP A 234 10.57 -6.69 -21.54
N PRO A 235 9.64 -7.65 -21.71
CA PRO A 235 9.74 -8.57 -22.84
C PRO A 235 9.60 -7.80 -24.16
N VAL A 236 10.42 -8.13 -25.15
CA VAL A 236 10.30 -7.56 -26.49
C VAL A 236 8.91 -7.85 -27.06
N MET A 237 8.13 -6.81 -27.35
CA MET A 237 6.76 -6.96 -27.88
C MET A 237 6.75 -7.28 -29.38
N LYS A 238 5.90 -8.21 -29.83
CA LYS A 238 5.78 -8.69 -31.23
C LYS A 238 4.98 -7.76 -32.18
N SER A 239 4.83 -6.48 -31.83
CA SER A 239 3.92 -5.45 -32.39
C SER A 239 2.51 -5.46 -31.78
N GLY A 240 2.04 -4.26 -31.39
CA GLY A 240 0.78 -4.00 -30.69
C GLY A 240 0.99 -3.60 -29.23
N THR A 241 0.68 -2.34 -28.89
CA THR A 241 0.54 -1.90 -27.50
C THR A 241 -0.60 -2.69 -26.87
N LEU A 242 -0.32 -3.46 -25.82
CA LEU A 242 -1.41 -4.03 -25.02
C LEU A 242 -2.00 -2.90 -24.20
N ALA A 243 -3.25 -2.52 -24.49
CA ALA A 243 -4.04 -1.78 -23.52
C ALA A 243 -4.12 -2.64 -22.25
N ALA A 244 -3.73 -2.05 -21.11
CA ALA A 244 -4.03 -2.61 -19.81
C ALA A 244 -5.53 -2.93 -19.80
N THR A 245 -5.90 -4.18 -19.52
CA THR A 245 -7.29 -4.43 -19.15
C THR A 245 -7.45 -3.83 -17.77
N ASP A 246 -8.12 -2.68 -17.70
CA ASP A 246 -8.67 -2.16 -16.46
C ASP A 246 -9.30 -3.36 -15.73
N SER A 247 -8.74 -3.69 -14.57
CA SER A 247 -9.33 -4.73 -13.74
C SER A 247 -10.71 -4.24 -13.36
N ALA A 248 -11.72 -5.04 -13.66
CA ALA A 248 -13.07 -4.80 -13.20
C ALA A 248 -13.03 -4.65 -11.68
N GLU A 249 -13.20 -3.41 -11.20
CA GLU A 249 -13.59 -3.16 -9.83
C GLU A 249 -14.87 -3.96 -9.58
N ASP A 250 -14.83 -4.80 -8.55
CA ASP A 250 -15.96 -5.64 -8.14
C ASP A 250 -17.17 -4.75 -7.82
N ALA A 251 -18.12 -4.73 -8.73
CA ALA A 251 -19.42 -4.12 -8.54
C ALA A 251 -20.29 -5.08 -7.73
N GLY A 252 -20.24 -4.98 -6.40
CA GLY A 252 -20.96 -5.88 -5.50
C GLY A 252 -21.52 -5.23 -4.24
N THR A 253 -22.57 -4.41 -4.34
CA THR A 253 -23.91 -4.65 -3.73
C THR A 253 -24.81 -3.40 -3.74
N ALA A 254 -26.06 -3.63 -4.14
CA ALA A 254 -27.11 -2.64 -4.28
C ALA A 254 -27.93 -2.44 -2.99
N ALA A 255 -28.41 -1.22 -2.75
CA ALA A 255 -29.62 -0.91 -1.97
C ALA A 255 -30.18 0.49 -2.37
N PRO A 256 -31.45 0.86 -2.10
CA PRO A 256 -32.40 1.27 -3.14
C PRO A 256 -32.68 2.79 -3.29
N THR A 257 -33.14 3.12 -4.49
CA THR A 257 -33.83 4.30 -5.03
C THR A 257 -34.40 5.37 -4.07
N LYS A 258 -34.13 6.67 -4.32
CA LYS A 258 -35.04 7.61 -5.04
C LYS A 258 -34.44 9.04 -5.18
N PRO A 259 -34.95 9.89 -6.10
CA PRO A 259 -34.21 10.95 -6.82
C PRO A 259 -34.54 12.38 -6.35
N VAL A 260 -33.68 13.35 -6.69
CA VAL A 260 -34.10 14.74 -6.98
C VAL A 260 -33.20 15.37 -8.06
N ASP A 261 -33.88 16.09 -8.95
CA ASP A 261 -33.48 16.73 -10.22
C ASP A 261 -32.57 17.97 -10.12
N VAL A 262 -31.68 18.08 -11.13
CA VAL A 262 -31.43 19.18 -12.10
C VAL A 262 -31.34 20.65 -11.65
N ALA A 263 -30.19 21.29 -11.97
CA ALA A 263 -30.03 22.53 -12.79
C ALA A 263 -28.57 23.02 -12.65
N ASP A 264 -27.68 22.91 -13.66
CA ASP A 264 -27.46 23.84 -14.78
C ASP A 264 -27.34 25.32 -14.39
N ASN A 265 -26.13 25.90 -14.47
CA ASN A 265 -25.92 27.12 -15.25
C ASN A 265 -24.44 27.37 -15.59
N THR A 266 -24.29 28.10 -16.70
CA THR A 266 -23.13 28.32 -17.55
C THR A 266 -22.37 29.62 -17.24
N ASP A 267 -21.06 29.60 -17.55
CA ASP A 267 -20.22 30.57 -18.28
C ASP A 267 -20.38 32.11 -18.08
N THR A 268 -19.23 32.81 -17.93
CA THR A 268 -18.70 33.89 -18.82
C THR A 268 -17.77 34.92 -18.14
N GLY A 269 -16.58 35.17 -18.74
CA GLY A 269 -16.18 36.54 -19.14
C GLY A 269 -15.11 37.37 -18.38
N SER A 270 -13.82 37.15 -18.70
CA SER A 270 -12.70 38.09 -19.04
C SER A 270 -12.66 39.60 -18.63
N THR A 271 -11.48 40.11 -18.16
CA THR A 271 -10.53 41.04 -18.89
C THR A 271 -9.49 41.79 -18.01
N GLY A 272 -8.18 41.70 -18.36
CA GLY A 272 -7.26 42.84 -18.64
C GLY A 272 -6.35 43.49 -17.57
N GLY A 273 -5.01 43.46 -17.76
CA GLY A 273 -4.07 44.53 -17.33
C GLY A 273 -2.62 44.12 -16.93
N ASN A 274 -1.61 44.46 -17.76
CA ASN A 274 -0.18 44.10 -17.73
C ASN A 274 0.71 45.23 -17.11
N SER A 275 1.70 45.00 -16.22
CA SER A 275 3.17 44.90 -16.49
C SER A 275 3.93 45.20 -15.16
N THR A 276 5.04 44.58 -14.73
CA THR A 276 6.41 44.61 -15.29
C THR A 276 7.34 43.63 -14.54
N GLY A 277 8.23 42.93 -15.26
CA GLY A 277 9.57 42.52 -14.81
C GLY A 277 9.73 41.56 -13.62
N GLY A 278 9.50 40.25 -13.81
CA GLY A 278 9.92 39.20 -12.88
C GLY A 278 9.89 37.83 -13.56
N ASN A 279 10.93 37.03 -13.34
CA ASN A 279 11.13 35.69 -13.93
C ASN A 279 9.85 34.81 -13.79
N PRO A 280 9.29 34.25 -14.88
CA PRO A 280 8.03 33.48 -14.83
C PRO A 280 8.10 32.18 -14.00
N ALA A 281 9.29 31.74 -13.58
CA ALA A 281 9.50 30.51 -12.82
C ALA A 281 8.96 30.53 -11.37
N ASN A 282 8.59 31.70 -10.82
CA ASN A 282 8.24 31.82 -9.40
C ASN A 282 6.78 32.25 -9.13
N ASN A 283 5.99 32.49 -10.17
CA ASN A 283 4.58 32.90 -9.99
C ASN A 283 3.74 31.80 -9.34
N TRP A 284 4.09 30.52 -9.56
CA TRP A 284 3.40 29.38 -8.96
C TRP A 284 3.73 29.21 -7.47
N LEU A 285 4.96 29.50 -7.04
CA LEU A 285 5.39 29.50 -5.64
C LEU A 285 4.67 30.59 -4.84
N ALA A 286 4.56 31.79 -5.42
CA ALA A 286 3.78 32.88 -4.82
C ALA A 286 2.27 32.55 -4.76
N ASP A 287 1.73 31.86 -5.76
CA ASP A 287 0.33 31.41 -5.80
C ASP A 287 0.06 30.25 -4.81
N PHE A 288 1.04 29.36 -4.62
CA PHE A 288 1.03 28.28 -3.63
C PHE A 288 1.04 28.82 -2.20
N PHE A 289 1.91 29.78 -1.88
CA PHE A 289 1.91 30.42 -0.57
C PHE A 289 0.69 31.33 -0.36
N LYS A 290 0.16 31.98 -1.40
CA LYS A 290 -1.13 32.70 -1.33
C LYS A 290 -2.32 31.76 -1.03
N LYS A 291 -2.34 30.57 -1.63
CA LYS A 291 -3.38 29.55 -1.40
C LYS A 291 -3.29 28.94 0.00
N MET A 292 -2.09 28.82 0.57
CA MET A 292 -1.93 28.49 1.99
C MET A 292 -2.41 29.63 2.92
N ASP A 293 -2.12 30.88 2.58
CA ASP A 293 -2.52 32.06 3.37
C ASP A 293 -4.05 32.31 3.37
N HIS A 294 -4.77 31.88 2.33
CA HIS A 294 -6.23 31.99 2.25
C HIS A 294 -7.01 30.82 2.87
N SER A 295 -6.34 29.92 3.61
CA SER A 295 -7.03 28.96 4.49
C SER A 295 -7.36 29.57 5.87
N GLY A 296 -6.91 30.80 6.14
CA GLY A 296 -7.33 31.58 7.29
C GLY A 296 -8.33 32.65 6.89
N GLN A 297 -9.64 32.35 6.95
CA GLN A 297 -10.75 33.18 7.44
C GLN A 297 -12.11 32.58 6.99
N ASP A 298 -12.95 32.29 7.98
CA ASP A 298 -14.40 32.00 7.91
C ASP A 298 -14.92 30.71 7.22
N GLN A 299 -14.89 29.60 7.96
CA GLN A 299 -16.04 28.69 8.14
C GLN A 299 -16.16 28.16 9.60
N GLY A 300 -15.69 28.94 10.59
CA GLY A 300 -15.78 28.59 12.02
C GLY A 300 -17.02 29.16 12.74
N THR A 301 -17.92 29.84 12.04
CA THR A 301 -18.93 30.71 12.67
C THR A 301 -20.38 30.46 12.22
N ARG A 302 -20.75 29.25 11.79
CA ARG A 302 -22.16 28.80 11.74
C ARG A 302 -22.34 27.31 12.07
N GLY A 303 -22.03 26.97 13.32
CA GLY A 303 -22.42 25.70 13.95
C GLY A 303 -22.54 25.76 15.48
N ALA A 304 -22.40 26.95 16.07
CA ALA A 304 -22.45 27.15 17.52
C ALA A 304 -23.58 28.11 17.94
N ARG A 305 -24.74 28.02 17.29
CA ARG A 305 -26.00 28.52 17.85
C ARG A 305 -27.06 27.41 17.72
N GLU A 306 -27.62 27.07 18.88
CA GLU A 306 -28.67 26.07 19.15
C GLU A 306 -28.24 24.65 19.55
N VAL A 307 -27.43 24.54 20.61
CA VAL A 307 -27.75 23.62 21.72
C VAL A 307 -27.50 24.37 23.04
N ALA A 308 -28.36 25.35 23.33
CA ALA A 308 -28.42 25.99 24.65
C ALA A 308 -29.77 25.63 25.28
N GLY A 309 -29.75 24.70 26.23
CA GLY A 309 -30.99 24.20 26.85
C GLY A 309 -30.83 23.38 28.13
N SER A 310 -30.03 23.86 29.10
CA SER A 310 -30.09 23.48 30.55
C SER A 310 -29.65 22.04 30.93
N ALA A 311 -29.06 21.72 32.09
CA ALA A 311 -28.57 22.46 33.24
C ALA A 311 -27.57 21.56 33.99
N ASP A 312 -26.26 21.80 33.85
CA ASP A 312 -25.29 21.53 34.92
C ASP A 312 -24.00 22.34 34.64
N ALA A 313 -23.56 23.12 35.62
CA ALA A 313 -22.55 24.17 35.45
C ALA A 313 -21.12 23.71 35.75
N THR A 314 -20.86 22.39 35.83
CA THR A 314 -19.55 21.82 36.21
C THR A 314 -18.76 21.16 35.07
N VAL A 315 -19.29 21.11 33.84
CA VAL A 315 -18.58 20.56 32.65
C VAL A 315 -18.17 21.68 31.66
N LYS A 316 -17.85 22.87 32.17
CA LYS A 316 -17.38 24.00 31.35
C LYS A 316 -15.91 24.29 31.66
N LYS A 317 -15.01 23.58 30.98
CA LYS A 317 -13.62 23.96 30.63
C LYS A 317 -12.84 22.69 30.31
N SER A 318 -12.78 22.28 29.04
CA SER A 318 -11.88 21.18 28.65
C SER A 318 -11.49 21.20 27.18
N VAL A 319 -11.08 22.37 26.67
CA VAL A 319 -9.96 22.54 25.73
C VAL A 319 -9.53 24.01 25.89
N ALA A 320 -8.26 24.26 26.17
CA ALA A 320 -7.67 25.60 26.12
C ALA A 320 -6.44 25.54 25.22
N PHE A 321 -6.29 26.54 24.35
CA PHE A 321 -5.09 26.75 23.55
C PHE A 321 -4.14 27.65 24.34
N ASP A 322 -2.89 27.21 24.50
CA ASP A 322 -1.78 28.05 24.93
C ASP A 322 -0.63 27.85 23.94
N GLY A 323 -0.61 28.68 22.89
CA GLY A 323 0.29 28.50 21.75
C GLY A 323 0.07 27.19 20.97
N ASP A 324 1.16 26.58 20.51
CA ASP A 324 1.17 25.50 19.50
C ASP A 324 0.93 24.08 20.05
N HIS A 325 0.31 23.94 21.24
CA HIS A 325 0.08 22.63 21.87
C HIS A 325 -1.40 22.38 22.22
N PHE A 326 -1.91 21.20 21.87
CA PHE A 326 -3.21 20.68 22.34
C PHE A 326 -3.03 19.97 23.69
N ASN A 327 -3.76 20.41 24.72
CA ASN A 327 -3.71 19.78 26.04
C ASN A 327 -5.06 19.13 26.39
N PHE A 328 -5.12 17.81 26.39
CA PHE A 328 -6.30 17.07 26.85
C PHE A 328 -6.25 16.92 28.37
N SER A 329 -7.39 17.11 29.05
CA SER A 329 -7.45 16.92 30.50
C SER A 329 -7.06 15.49 30.90
N SER A 330 -6.43 15.33 32.06
CA SER A 330 -5.93 14.05 32.60
C SER A 330 -6.95 12.91 32.72
N LYS A 331 -8.24 13.17 32.50
CA LYS A 331 -9.28 12.15 32.46
C LYS A 331 -9.39 11.43 31.10
N VAL A 332 -8.91 12.02 30.01
CA VAL A 332 -8.90 11.41 28.66
C VAL A 332 -7.71 10.45 28.51
N ALA A 333 -6.55 10.81 29.07
CA ALA A 333 -5.35 9.96 29.09
C ALA A 333 -5.53 8.63 29.87
N ALA A 334 -6.60 8.51 30.67
CA ALA A 334 -6.91 7.28 31.40
C ALA A 334 -7.77 6.28 30.61
N HIS A 335 -8.24 6.62 29.40
CA HIS A 335 -9.17 5.79 28.61
C HIS A 335 -8.64 5.37 27.22
N VAL A 336 -7.36 5.60 26.92
CA VAL A 336 -6.74 5.20 25.65
C VAL A 336 -5.34 4.66 25.93
N ASN A 337 -5.04 3.46 25.44
CA ASN A 337 -3.72 2.84 25.62
C ASN A 337 -2.65 3.69 24.92
N ALA A 338 -1.57 3.99 25.63
CA ALA A 338 -0.46 4.85 25.18
C ALA A 338 0.17 4.40 23.84
N ASP A 339 0.08 3.11 23.50
CA ASP A 339 0.60 2.55 22.26
C ASP A 339 -0.17 3.06 21.02
N GLN A 340 -1.49 3.26 21.12
CA GLN A 340 -2.31 3.74 20.01
C GLN A 340 -2.08 5.23 19.69
N VAL A 341 -1.61 6.01 20.67
CA VAL A 341 -1.38 7.45 20.49
C VAL A 341 -0.03 7.70 19.82
N ASN A 342 0.98 6.87 20.11
CA ASN A 342 2.29 6.98 19.49
C ASN A 342 2.27 6.52 18.02
N ASP A 343 1.56 5.44 17.69
CA ASP A 343 1.45 4.94 16.31
C ASP A 343 0.74 5.95 15.37
N ILE A 344 -0.25 6.69 15.88
CA ILE A 344 -0.97 7.72 15.12
C ILE A 344 -0.11 8.97 14.92
N ALA A 345 0.70 9.34 15.93
CA ALA A 345 1.58 10.51 15.86
C ALA A 345 2.75 10.28 14.89
N ASP A 346 3.39 9.11 14.95
CA ASP A 346 4.52 8.77 14.07
C ASP A 346 4.08 8.60 12.61
N GLY A 347 2.90 8.02 12.37
CA GLY A 347 2.33 7.86 11.03
C GLY A 347 2.00 9.19 10.34
N HIS A 348 1.51 10.18 11.08
CA HIS A 348 1.19 11.51 10.51
C HIS A 348 2.46 12.34 10.24
N VAL A 349 3.50 12.21 11.05
CA VAL A 349 4.80 12.89 10.83
C VAL A 349 5.52 12.30 9.63
N GLN A 350 5.52 10.97 9.47
CA GLN A 350 6.11 10.32 8.31
C GLN A 350 5.37 10.69 7.00
N GLN A 351 4.04 10.75 7.03
CA GLN A 351 3.24 11.22 5.89
C GLN A 351 3.55 12.68 5.49
N ALA A 352 3.83 13.56 6.44
CA ALA A 352 4.22 14.94 6.15
C ALA A 352 5.60 15.02 5.50
N VAL A 353 6.55 14.18 5.94
CA VAL A 353 7.89 14.08 5.35
C VAL A 353 7.83 13.52 3.93
N ASP A 354 7.06 12.45 3.72
CA ASP A 354 6.94 11.79 2.42
C ASP A 354 6.23 12.69 1.40
N HIS A 355 5.22 13.47 1.82
CA HIS A 355 4.57 14.47 0.96
C HIS A 355 5.53 15.60 0.53
N VAL A 356 6.43 16.03 1.41
CA VAL A 356 7.42 17.06 1.08
C VAL A 356 8.47 16.52 0.12
N ILE A 357 8.91 15.27 0.30
CA ILE A 357 9.87 14.61 -0.60
C ILE A 357 9.25 14.39 -1.99
N ALA A 358 8.02 13.89 -2.05
CA ALA A 358 7.30 13.67 -3.32
C ALA A 358 7.04 14.99 -4.06
N ALA A 359 6.67 16.05 -3.35
CA ALA A 359 6.48 17.37 -3.95
C ALA A 359 7.79 17.97 -4.51
N LEU A 360 8.92 17.74 -3.83
CA LEU A 360 10.26 18.13 -4.29
C LEU A 360 10.71 17.34 -5.51
N GLN A 361 10.46 16.04 -5.55
CA GLN A 361 10.83 15.16 -6.66
C GLN A 361 10.02 15.44 -7.93
N ALA A 362 8.73 15.76 -7.80
CA ALA A 362 7.85 16.07 -8.93
C ALA A 362 8.15 17.41 -9.62
N HIS A 363 8.93 18.30 -8.99
CA HIS A 363 9.19 19.66 -9.48
C HIS A 363 10.65 19.95 -9.83
N MET A 364 11.54 18.94 -9.80
CA MET A 364 12.90 19.08 -10.30
C MET A 364 12.95 18.84 -11.82
N PRO A 365 13.36 19.83 -12.65
CA PRO A 365 13.53 19.61 -14.09
C PRO A 365 14.76 18.73 -14.36
N ALA A 366 14.66 17.87 -15.37
CA ALA A 366 15.64 16.82 -15.69
C ALA A 366 17.01 17.33 -16.21
N ASP A 367 17.20 18.64 -16.33
CA ASP A 367 18.37 19.20 -17.00
C ASP A 367 19.26 19.92 -15.98
N GLY A 368 20.49 19.44 -15.85
CA GLY A 368 21.50 19.89 -14.90
C GLY A 368 21.81 21.39 -15.00
N HIS A 369 22.31 21.91 -13.88
CA HIS A 369 22.79 23.29 -13.62
C HIS A 369 21.80 24.24 -12.92
N ALA A 370 21.26 23.84 -11.77
CA ALA A 370 20.78 24.77 -10.74
C ALA A 370 20.91 24.22 -9.30
N VAL A 371 21.86 23.32 -9.06
CA VAL A 371 21.92 22.45 -7.86
C VAL A 371 22.69 23.09 -6.68
N ALA A 372 22.77 24.42 -6.58
CA ALA A 372 23.39 25.07 -5.43
C ALA A 372 22.33 25.57 -4.43
N ASP A 373 21.36 26.38 -4.88
CA ASP A 373 20.40 27.04 -3.98
C ASP A 373 19.30 26.10 -3.44
N ALA A 374 18.93 25.06 -4.19
CA ALA A 374 17.97 24.06 -3.74
C ALA A 374 18.57 23.11 -2.69
N GLY A 375 19.87 22.86 -2.77
CA GLY A 375 20.62 22.11 -1.76
C GLY A 375 20.66 22.85 -0.42
N ASP A 376 20.91 24.16 -0.46
CA ASP A 376 20.96 25.02 0.73
C ASP A 376 19.58 25.16 1.40
N ALA A 377 18.50 25.25 0.61
CA ALA A 377 17.13 25.29 1.13
C ALA A 377 16.68 23.96 1.75
N ALA A 378 17.04 22.83 1.12
CA ALA A 378 16.78 21.50 1.66
C ALA A 378 17.60 21.23 2.93
N GLN A 379 18.87 21.63 2.96
CA GLN A 379 19.70 21.56 4.16
C GLN A 379 19.17 22.46 5.29
N ALA A 380 18.66 23.66 4.98
CA ALA A 380 18.06 24.54 5.97
C ALA A 380 16.74 23.98 6.54
N ALA A 381 15.94 23.28 5.72
CA ALA A 381 14.72 22.61 6.15
C ALA A 381 15.01 21.40 7.05
N VAL A 382 15.98 20.56 6.65
CA VAL A 382 16.43 19.41 7.45
C VAL A 382 17.06 19.87 8.78
N ALA A 383 17.86 20.94 8.76
CA ALA A 383 18.44 21.52 9.98
C ALA A 383 17.37 22.08 10.94
N LYS A 384 16.28 22.66 10.42
CA LYS A 384 15.14 23.12 11.24
C LYS A 384 14.38 21.96 11.88
N ILE A 385 14.15 20.88 11.13
CA ILE A 385 13.48 19.68 11.61
C ILE A 385 14.32 19.00 12.70
N LEU A 386 15.63 18.85 12.48
CA LEU A 386 16.55 18.30 13.48
C LEU A 386 16.65 19.18 14.75
N ALA A 387 16.62 20.51 14.60
CA ALA A 387 16.59 21.43 15.75
C ALA A 387 15.27 21.34 16.55
N GLN A 388 14.14 21.09 15.87
CA GLN A 388 12.84 20.84 16.51
C GLN A 388 12.80 19.49 17.23
N MET A 389 13.45 18.46 16.67
CA MET A 389 13.61 17.15 17.32
C MET A 389 14.52 17.21 18.56
N ALA A 390 15.61 17.99 18.52
CA ALA A 390 16.52 18.19 19.65
C ALA A 390 15.87 18.97 20.81
N ALA A 391 14.93 19.87 20.51
CA ALA A 391 14.15 20.60 21.53
C ALA A 391 13.10 19.71 22.23
N HIS A 392 12.62 18.64 21.58
CA HIS A 392 11.59 17.74 22.11
C HIS A 392 12.10 16.67 23.10
N SER A 393 13.40 16.38 23.12
CA SER A 393 13.97 15.23 23.85
C SER A 393 14.64 15.58 25.19
N GLY A 394 14.73 16.86 25.58
CA GLY A 394 15.11 17.29 26.93
C GLY A 394 16.54 16.93 27.41
N HIS A 395 17.32 16.17 26.66
CA HIS A 395 18.71 15.81 27.00
C HIS A 395 19.65 15.96 25.80
N GLN A 396 20.77 16.63 26.05
CA GLN A 396 21.80 16.97 25.09
C GLN A 396 22.40 15.73 24.43
N ASN A 397 22.24 15.59 23.11
CA ASN A 397 22.99 14.63 22.30
C ASN A 397 23.67 15.38 21.14
N ALA A 398 24.89 15.82 21.40
CA ALA A 398 25.73 16.53 20.42
C ALA A 398 26.16 15.64 19.24
N ASP A 399 25.96 14.32 19.32
CA ASP A 399 26.36 13.35 18.29
C ASP A 399 25.34 13.21 17.13
N LEU A 400 24.15 13.79 17.24
CA LEU A 400 23.11 13.72 16.19
C LEU A 400 23.17 14.89 15.19
N VAL A 401 23.98 15.92 15.48
CA VAL A 401 24.16 17.12 14.65
C VAL A 401 25.48 17.09 13.86
N ALA A 402 26.48 16.33 14.32
CA ALA A 402 27.73 16.09 13.59
C ALA A 402 27.54 15.01 12.52
#